data_AF-A0A662SZP8-F1
#
_entry.id   AF-A0A662SZP8-F1
#
_cell.length_a   1.000
_cell.length_b   1.000
_cell.length_c   1.000
_cell.angle_alpha   90.00
_cell.angle_beta   90.00
_cell.angle_gamma   90.00
#
_symmetry.space_group_name_H-M   'P 1'
#
loop_
_entity.id
_entity.type
_entity.pdbx_description
1 polymer ?
#
loop_
_entity_poly.entity_id
_entity_poly.type
_entity_poly.pdbx_seq_one_letter_code
_entity_poly.pdbx_strand_id
1 'polypeptide(L)'
;FETARRIRELAEEVHINVREMYLIGNMFPRGLEGLVRRKALEIGLRYGGVIPQDPNIASFNLEGRPLLELPPDSPSVVAARKITEKVGLVPDTTLLELLGVS
;
A
#
# COMPACT_ATOMS: atom_id res chain seq x y z
N PHE A 1 12.66 -6.16 3.45
CA PHE A 1 11.84 -6.98 4.37
C PHE A 1 12.37 -6.94 5.79
N GLU A 2 13.69 -7.08 6.02
CA GLU A 2 14.30 -6.92 7.36
C GLU A 2 13.92 -5.62 8.06
N THR A 3 13.88 -4.49 7.35
CA THR A 3 13.42 -3.20 7.92
C THR A 3 12.01 -3.30 8.51
N ALA A 4 11.07 -3.95 7.81
CA ALA A 4 9.70 -4.12 8.30
C ALA A 4 9.66 -5.03 9.54
N ARG A 5 10.47 -6.10 9.56
CA ARG A 5 10.62 -6.98 10.73
C ARG A 5 11.12 -6.20 11.95
N ARG A 6 12.16 -5.38 11.77
CA ARG A 6 12.75 -4.58 12.86
C ARG A 6 11.78 -3.53 13.38
N ILE A 7 10.99 -2.89 12.50
CA ILE A 7 9.95 -1.94 12.91
C ILE A 7 8.87 -2.62 13.76
N ARG A 8 8.40 -3.81 13.34
CA ARG A 8 7.43 -4.58 14.12
C ARG A 8 7.97 -4.93 15.51
N GLU A 9 9.17 -5.50 15.57
CA GLU A 9 9.83 -5.87 16.83
C GLU A 9 10.03 -4.66 17.74
N LEU A 10 10.47 -3.53 17.18
CA LEU A 10 10.65 -2.30 17.97
C LEU A 10 9.34 -1.80 18.55
N ALA A 11 8.25 -1.83 17.76
CA ALA A 11 6.93 -1.41 18.24
C ALA A 11 6.44 -2.28 19.42
N GLU A 12 6.73 -3.58 19.39
CA GLU A 12 6.47 -4.51 20.51
C GLU A 12 7.37 -4.21 21.72
N GLU A 13 8.69 -4.06 21.50
CA GLU A 13 9.69 -3.79 22.55
C GLU A 13 9.36 -2.51 23.35
N VAL A 14 8.91 -1.45 22.66
CA VAL A 14 8.58 -0.15 23.29
C VAL A 14 7.09 0.00 23.64
N HIS A 15 6.32 -1.10 23.60
CA HIS A 15 4.91 -1.15 24.02
C HIS A 15 4.01 -0.14 23.30
N ILE A 16 4.28 0.15 22.02
CA ILE A 16 3.38 0.99 21.22
C ILE A 16 2.11 0.19 20.96
N ASN A 17 0.97 0.74 21.37
CA ASN A 17 -0.33 0.10 21.14
C ASN A 17 -0.80 0.32 19.69
N VAL A 18 -0.29 -0.48 18.77
CA VAL A 18 -0.69 -0.48 17.35
C VAL A 18 -1.89 -1.40 17.18
N ARG A 19 -3.05 -0.85 16.77
CA ARG A 19 -4.25 -1.66 16.49
C ARG A 19 -4.03 -2.63 15.34
N GLU A 20 -3.44 -2.16 14.25
CA GLU A 20 -3.26 -2.92 13.02
C GLU A 20 -1.95 -2.54 12.33
N MET A 21 -1.17 -3.52 11.88
CA MET A 21 0.07 -3.30 11.15
C MET A 21 0.11 -4.12 9.85
N TYR A 22 0.40 -3.44 8.74
CA TYR A 22 0.37 -4.03 7.40
C TYR A 22 1.72 -3.89 6.70
N LEU A 23 2.09 -4.91 5.92
CA LEU A 23 3.20 -4.84 4.96
C LEU A 23 2.68 -4.45 3.58
N ILE A 24 3.22 -3.36 3.04
CA ILE A 24 2.97 -2.90 1.67
C ILE A 24 4.28 -2.96 0.89
N GLY A 25 4.28 -3.65 -0.24
CA GLY A 25 5.41 -3.63 -1.18
C GLY A 25 5.33 -2.40 -2.06
N ASN A 26 6.13 -1.37 -1.78
CA ASN A 26 6.17 -0.16 -2.61
C ASN A 26 7.13 -0.31 -3.80
N MET A 27 6.83 0.39 -4.91
CA MET A 27 7.62 0.39 -6.15
C MET A 27 7.99 -1.04 -6.60
N PHE A 28 7.05 -1.98 -6.44
CA PHE A 28 7.34 -3.38 -6.60
C PHE A 28 7.12 -3.83 -8.05
N PRO A 29 7.94 -4.74 -8.60
CA PRO A 29 7.67 -5.31 -9.91
C PRO A 29 6.34 -6.06 -9.95
N ARG A 30 5.60 -5.92 -11.07
CA ARG A 30 4.36 -6.67 -11.30
C ARG A 30 4.66 -8.18 -11.33
N GLY A 31 3.73 -8.98 -10.81
CA GLY A 31 3.84 -10.44 -10.78
C GLY A 31 4.64 -11.01 -9.60
N LEU A 32 5.21 -10.15 -8.74
CA LEU A 32 5.91 -10.56 -7.51
C LEU A 32 5.10 -10.30 -6.23
N GLU A 33 3.80 -10.04 -6.35
CA GLU A 33 2.90 -9.78 -5.21
C GLU A 33 2.87 -10.96 -4.22
N GLY A 34 3.02 -12.19 -4.75
CA GLY A 34 3.13 -13.40 -3.94
C GLY A 34 4.32 -13.39 -2.99
N LEU A 35 5.44 -12.75 -3.36
CA LEU A 35 6.61 -12.63 -2.48
C LEU A 35 6.30 -11.74 -1.27
N VAL A 36 5.67 -10.58 -1.49
CA VAL A 36 5.30 -9.65 -0.40
C VAL A 36 4.29 -10.31 0.53
N ARG A 37 3.31 -11.04 -0.02
CA ARG A 37 2.33 -11.80 0.78
C ARG A 37 3.02 -12.85 1.66
N ARG A 38 3.92 -13.66 1.11
CA ARG A 38 4.68 -14.66 1.88
C ARG A 38 5.52 -14.00 2.98
N LYS A 39 6.22 -12.91 2.64
CA LYS A 39 7.06 -12.19 3.61
C LYS A 39 6.24 -11.53 4.72
N ALA A 40 5.04 -11.03 4.42
CA ALA A 40 4.13 -10.51 5.44
C ALA A 40 3.80 -11.61 6.48
N LEU A 41 3.45 -12.80 6.00
CA LEU A 41 3.15 -13.96 6.86
C LEU A 41 4.37 -14.36 7.72
N GLU A 42 5.55 -14.49 7.12
CA GLU A 42 6.80 -14.82 7.83
C GLU A 42 7.14 -13.80 8.94
N ILE A 43 6.86 -12.53 8.69
CA ILE A 43 7.10 -11.42 9.64
C ILE A 43 5.88 -11.22 10.56
N GLY A 44 4.84 -12.05 10.53
CA GLY A 44 3.65 -11.85 11.37
C GLY A 44 2.95 -10.49 11.15
N LEU A 45 3.04 -9.94 9.94
CA LEU A 45 2.34 -8.73 9.52
C LEU A 45 1.17 -9.08 8.60
N ARG A 46 0.12 -8.26 8.64
CA ARG A 46 -0.98 -8.40 7.70
C ARG A 46 -0.52 -7.98 6.30
N TYR A 47 -0.88 -8.72 5.27
CA TYR A 47 -0.57 -8.32 3.89
C TYR A 47 -1.49 -7.17 3.45
N GLY A 48 -0.93 -5.96 3.29
CA GLY A 48 -1.66 -4.78 2.83
C GLY A 48 -1.87 -4.79 1.32
N GLY A 49 -0.80 -4.96 0.55
CA GLY A 49 -0.86 -4.96 -0.91
C GLY A 49 0.49 -4.66 -1.54
N VAL A 50 0.46 -4.32 -2.82
CA VAL A 50 1.63 -3.87 -3.58
C VAL A 50 1.26 -2.62 -4.37
N ILE A 51 2.12 -1.60 -4.30
CA ILE A 51 2.12 -0.46 -5.20
C ILE A 51 3.14 -0.78 -6.29
N PRO A 52 2.72 -0.93 -7.56
CA PRO A 52 3.63 -1.31 -8.63
C PRO A 52 4.59 -0.17 -8.97
N GLN A 53 5.65 -0.49 -9.70
CA GLN A 53 6.41 0.54 -10.43
C GLN A 53 5.48 1.31 -11.37
N ASP A 54 5.65 2.64 -11.38
CA ASP A 54 4.84 3.56 -12.15
C ASP A 54 5.73 4.60 -12.83
N PRO A 55 5.83 4.60 -14.18
CA PRO A 55 6.63 5.56 -14.92
C PRO A 55 6.24 7.03 -14.67
N ASN A 56 4.96 7.29 -14.37
CA ASN A 56 4.49 8.65 -14.10
C ASN A 56 5.15 9.23 -12.84
N ILE A 57 5.41 8.41 -11.82
CA ILE A 57 6.11 8.85 -10.60
C ILE A 57 7.50 9.37 -10.94
N ALA A 58 8.25 8.67 -11.81
CA ALA A 58 9.59 9.10 -12.19
C ALA A 58 9.56 10.44 -12.93
N SER A 59 8.63 10.63 -13.88
CA SER A 59 8.47 11.89 -14.61
C SER A 59 8.13 13.04 -13.67
N PHE A 60 7.14 12.86 -12.80
CA PHE A 60 6.69 13.90 -11.87
C PHE A 60 7.78 14.28 -10.86
N ASN A 61 8.51 13.29 -10.33
CA ASN A 61 9.65 13.56 -9.45
C ASN A 61 10.75 14.36 -10.16
N LEU A 62 11.06 14.02 -11.42
CA LEU A 62 12.07 14.74 -12.22
C LEU A 62 11.64 16.18 -12.54
N GLU A 63 10.35 16.38 -12.82
CA GLU A 63 9.75 17.69 -13.10
C GLU A 63 9.48 18.52 -11.84
N GLY A 64 9.67 17.94 -10.64
CA GLY A 64 9.36 18.61 -9.36
C GLY A 64 7.86 18.81 -9.13
N ARG A 65 7.01 18.01 -9.78
CA ARG A 65 5.54 18.13 -9.69
C ARG A 65 4.97 17.32 -8.52
N PRO A 66 3.91 17.80 -7.85
CA PRO A 66 3.26 17.05 -6.78
C PRO A 66 2.70 15.70 -7.28
N LEU A 67 2.98 14.60 -6.56
CA LEU A 67 2.42 13.29 -6.89
C LEU A 67 0.88 13.21 -6.69
N LEU A 68 0.29 14.20 -6.00
CA LEU A 68 -1.16 14.34 -5.88
C LEU A 68 -1.83 14.69 -7.22
N GLU A 69 -1.08 15.17 -8.21
CA GLU A 69 -1.54 15.46 -9.56
C GLU A 69 -1.39 14.27 -10.51
N LEU A 70 -0.96 13.09 -10.02
CA LEU A 70 -0.87 11.90 -10.86
C LEU A 70 -2.25 11.57 -11.46
N PRO A 71 -2.30 11.07 -12.71
CA PRO A 71 -3.54 10.64 -13.32
C PRO A 71 -4.32 9.64 -12.44
N PRO A 72 -5.66 9.73 -12.34
CA PRO A 72 -6.44 8.81 -11.51
C PRO A 72 -6.29 7.33 -11.88
N ASP A 73 -5.95 7.05 -13.13
CA ASP A 73 -5.70 5.72 -13.70
C ASP A 73 -4.23 5.28 -13.61
N SER A 74 -3.35 6.13 -13.03
CA SER A 74 -1.94 5.79 -12.83
C SER A 74 -1.83 4.52 -11.97
N PRO A 75 -1.00 3.53 -12.35
CA PRO A 75 -0.91 2.25 -11.65
C PRO A 75 -0.70 2.36 -10.14
N SER A 76 0.11 3.34 -9.70
CA SER A 76 0.35 3.61 -8.28
C SER A 76 -0.87 4.17 -7.57
N VAL A 77 -1.60 5.09 -8.20
CA VAL A 77 -2.83 5.70 -7.67
C VAL A 77 -3.93 4.65 -7.51
N VAL A 78 -4.15 3.83 -8.55
CA VAL A 78 -5.13 2.74 -8.51
C VAL A 78 -4.78 1.72 -7.42
N ALA A 79 -3.50 1.35 -7.29
CA ALA A 79 -3.06 0.41 -6.27
C ALA A 79 -3.20 0.99 -4.85
N ALA A 80 -2.82 2.26 -4.65
CA ALA A 80 -2.95 2.96 -3.37
C ALA A 80 -4.42 3.01 -2.93
N ARG A 81 -5.35 3.37 -3.82
CA ARG A 81 -6.79 3.39 -3.55
C ARG A 81 -7.29 2.02 -3.06
N LYS A 82 -6.98 0.95 -3.80
CA LYS A 82 -7.37 -0.42 -3.43
C LYS A 82 -6.80 -0.84 -2.07
N ILE A 83 -5.56 -0.43 -1.77
CA ILE A 83 -4.94 -0.72 -0.48
C ILE A 83 -5.66 0.03 0.64
N THR A 84 -5.94 1.33 0.46
CA THR A 84 -6.62 2.14 1.48
C THR A 84 -8.03 1.65 1.78
N GLU A 85 -8.76 1.18 0.76
CA GLU A 85 -10.06 0.53 0.92
C GLU A 85 -9.91 -0.77 1.73
N LYS A 86 -8.99 -1.64 1.30
CA LYS A 86 -8.76 -2.94 1.94
C LYS A 86 -8.32 -2.83 3.41
N VAL A 87 -7.55 -1.81 3.77
CA VAL A 87 -7.11 -1.60 5.16
C VAL A 87 -8.10 -0.77 5.99
N GLY A 88 -9.23 -0.36 5.40
CA GLY A 88 -10.30 0.36 6.09
C GLY A 88 -10.00 1.83 6.37
N LEU A 89 -9.09 2.46 5.61
CA LEU A 89 -8.79 3.88 5.74
C LEU A 89 -9.78 4.77 4.95
N VAL A 90 -10.38 4.22 3.90
CA VAL A 90 -11.45 4.86 3.13
C VAL A 90 -12.59 3.85 2.91
N PRO A 91 -13.84 4.34 2.72
CA PRO A 91 -14.96 3.47 2.36
C PRO A 91 -14.68 2.69 1.07
N ASP A 92 -15.22 1.47 0.96
CA ASP A 92 -15.15 0.70 -0.27
C ASP A 92 -16.04 1.36 -1.34
N THR A 93 -15.39 2.06 -2.27
CA THR A 93 -16.08 2.83 -3.32
C THR A 93 -16.83 1.92 -4.29
N THR A 94 -16.34 0.69 -4.49
CA THR A 94 -17.00 -0.34 -5.32
C THR A 94 -18.39 -0.66 -4.80
N LEU A 95 -18.54 -0.73 -3.47
CA LEU A 95 -19.81 -0.98 -2.80
C LEU A 95 -20.76 0.23 -2.91
N LEU A 96 -20.23 1.45 -2.83
CA LEU A 96 -21.02 2.68 -2.96
C LEU A 96 -21.52 2.92 -4.39
N GLU A 97 -20.71 2.60 -5.40
CA GLU A 97 -21.09 2.63 -6.82
C GLU A 97 -22.16 1.57 -7.13
N LEU A 98 -22.01 0.34 -6.61
CA LEU A 98 -23.00 -0.73 -6.75
C LEU A 98 -24.35 -0.39 -6.07
N LEU A 99 -24.31 0.41 -5.01
CA LEU A 99 -25.51 0.88 -4.32
C LEU A 99 -26.09 2.17 -4.91
N GLY A 100 -25.46 2.74 -5.94
CA GLY A 100 -25.95 3.93 -6.66
C GLY A 100 -25.95 5.21 -5.82
N VAL A 101 -25.00 5.35 -4.87
CA VAL A 101 -24.96 6.46 -3.91
C VAL A 101 -23.79 7.44 -4.18
N SER A 102 -23.29 7.49 -5.41
CA SER A 102 -22.13 8.31 -5.82
C SER A 102 -22.52 9.70 -6.33
#